data_AF-A0A379IQ99-F1
#
_entry.id   AF-A0A379IQ99-F1
#
_cell.length_a   1.000
_cell.length_b   1.000
_cell.length_c   1.000
_cell.angle_alpha   90.00
_cell.angle_beta   90.00
_cell.angle_gamma   90.00
#
_symmetry.space_group_name_H-M   'P 1'
#
loop_
_entity.id
_entity.type
_entity.pdbx_description
1 polymer ?
#
loop_
_entity_poly.entity_id
_entity_poly.type
_entity_poly.pdbx_seq_one_letter_code
_entity_poly.pdbx_strand_id
1 'polypeptide(L)'
;MRALLFALCLLTLPLSAAERVISLAPSLSEIMLDLNAADLLVGVLDGDERPAALAHLPTVGRYGQLEFERLLQLAPDLILIAPGSVPPAQQAQLRGLGIDLLIVEPQRLDQLGDAFVGIGKRIGRPEQGEQLASEFQGALDALRQRYRRKQPLSVFYQVWHQPLYTIGGQQLIGDALQVCGARNLFDDLPQPAPQVSVEAVLARDPDVILGGSNAELTTWQAWPQLHAVRRGQVWAVPDKGLERPSRQMLGAIERLCELMAGAR
;
A
#
# COMPACT_ATOMS: atom_id res chain seq x y z
N MET A 1 57.33 -43.26 -6.50
CA MET A 1 56.15 -43.19 -5.62
C MET A 1 56.06 -41.77 -5.07
N ARG A 2 55.57 -40.81 -5.86
CA ARG A 2 54.18 -40.30 -5.87
C ARG A 2 53.73 -39.71 -4.53
N ALA A 3 54.11 -38.45 -4.35
CA ALA A 3 53.34 -37.32 -3.84
C ALA A 3 52.06 -37.62 -3.06
N LEU A 4 52.07 -37.35 -1.76
CA LEU A 4 50.90 -37.09 -0.93
C LEU A 4 51.06 -35.68 -0.32
N LEU A 5 50.83 -34.68 -1.16
CA LEU A 5 50.46 -33.33 -0.71
C LEU A 5 48.94 -33.36 -0.57
N PHE A 6 48.48 -33.61 0.65
CA PHE A 6 47.07 -33.44 1.01
C PHE A 6 46.74 -31.96 0.88
N ALA A 7 46.07 -31.62 -0.23
CA ALA A 7 45.50 -30.31 -0.47
C ALA A 7 44.39 -30.07 0.58
N LEU A 8 44.73 -29.32 1.62
CA LEU A 8 43.77 -28.72 2.53
C LEU A 8 43.11 -27.55 1.78
N CYS A 9 42.22 -27.86 0.83
CA CYS A 9 41.32 -26.86 0.27
C CYS A 9 40.34 -26.46 1.37
N LEU A 10 40.67 -25.36 2.06
CA LEU A 10 39.75 -24.57 2.85
C LEU A 10 38.51 -24.31 1.99
N LEU A 11 37.40 -24.98 2.30
CA LEU A 11 36.07 -24.55 1.91
C LEU A 11 35.80 -23.22 2.65
N THR A 12 36.31 -22.12 2.11
CA THR A 12 35.80 -20.79 2.44
C THR A 12 34.45 -20.67 1.75
N LEU A 13 33.42 -21.26 2.35
CA LEU A 13 32.05 -20.84 2.04
C LEU A 13 32.02 -19.33 2.29
N PRO A 14 31.71 -18.50 1.29
CA PRO A 14 31.50 -17.09 1.55
C PRO A 14 30.33 -17.03 2.53
N LEU A 15 30.62 -16.66 3.77
CA LEU A 15 29.60 -16.28 4.73
C LEU A 15 29.08 -14.93 4.22
N SER A 16 28.23 -14.97 3.20
CA SER A 16 27.51 -13.79 2.73
C SER A 16 26.75 -13.27 3.94
N ALA A 17 27.11 -12.07 4.41
CA ALA A 17 26.33 -11.42 5.44
C ALA A 17 24.88 -11.31 4.96
N ALA A 18 23.93 -11.55 5.85
CA ALA A 18 22.52 -11.38 5.51
C ALA A 18 22.28 -9.92 5.13
N GLU A 19 21.53 -9.71 4.05
CA GLU A 19 21.20 -8.38 3.56
C GLU A 19 20.47 -7.57 4.63
N ARG A 20 20.89 -6.31 4.81
CA ARG A 20 20.35 -5.40 5.83
C ARG A 20 19.36 -4.44 5.19
N VAL A 21 18.08 -4.64 5.47
CA VAL A 21 16.99 -3.88 4.86
C VAL A 21 16.39 -2.87 5.85
N ILE A 22 16.19 -1.64 5.41
CA ILE A 22 15.37 -0.66 6.13
C ILE A 22 14.06 -0.43 5.36
N SER A 23 12.94 -0.46 6.07
CA SER A 23 11.62 -0.18 5.51
C SER A 23 11.14 1.21 5.92
N LEU A 24 10.91 2.10 4.96
CA LEU A 24 10.47 3.47 5.20
C LEU A 24 8.96 3.69 4.98
N ALA A 25 8.15 2.64 5.05
CA ALA A 25 6.69 2.76 5.09
C ALA A 25 6.06 1.56 5.84
N PRO A 26 4.98 1.77 6.62
CA PRO A 26 4.29 0.67 7.30
C PRO A 26 3.85 -0.46 6.35
N SER A 27 3.30 -0.12 5.18
CA SER A 27 2.90 -1.10 4.16
C SER A 27 4.06 -1.95 3.65
N LEU A 28 5.25 -1.37 3.47
CA LEU A 28 6.45 -2.10 3.04
C LEU A 28 6.97 -3.01 4.15
N SER A 29 6.85 -2.59 5.41
CA SER A 29 7.18 -3.43 6.56
C SER A 29 6.25 -4.63 6.67
N GLU A 30 4.96 -4.46 6.37
CA GLU A 30 4.00 -5.56 6.29
C GLU A 30 4.31 -6.51 5.14
N ILE A 31 4.65 -6.00 3.95
CA ILE A 31 5.08 -6.85 2.82
C ILE A 31 6.30 -7.70 3.20
N MET A 32 7.28 -7.12 3.91
CA MET A 32 8.43 -7.89 4.39
C MET A 32 8.04 -9.01 5.36
N LEU A 33 6.99 -8.83 6.17
CA LEU A 33 6.43 -9.91 6.98
C LEU A 33 5.74 -10.96 6.12
N ASP A 34 4.92 -10.54 5.14
CA ASP A 34 4.21 -11.43 4.22
C ASP A 34 5.17 -12.28 3.38
N LEU A 35 6.36 -11.75 3.07
CA LEU A 35 7.44 -12.44 2.36
C LEU A 35 8.34 -13.31 3.27
N ASN A 36 8.00 -13.44 4.56
CA ASN A 36 8.81 -14.14 5.57
C ASN A 36 10.27 -13.61 5.64
N ALA A 37 10.43 -12.29 5.56
CA ALA A 37 11.72 -11.61 5.48
C ALA A 37 11.96 -10.64 6.65
N ALA A 38 11.28 -10.85 7.77
CA ALA A 38 11.47 -10.06 8.99
C ALA A 38 12.92 -10.10 9.50
N ASP A 39 13.62 -11.20 9.25
CA ASP A 39 15.03 -11.43 9.60
C ASP A 39 16.01 -10.50 8.88
N LEU A 40 15.61 -9.94 7.73
CA LEU A 40 16.42 -9.00 6.96
C LEU A 40 16.24 -7.55 7.43
N LEU A 41 15.17 -7.26 8.18
CA LEU A 41 14.89 -5.90 8.62
C LEU A 41 15.80 -5.49 9.76
N VAL A 42 16.50 -4.37 9.60
CA VAL A 42 17.38 -3.78 10.63
C VAL A 42 16.85 -2.46 11.17
N GLY A 43 15.83 -1.89 10.54
CA GLY A 43 15.18 -0.67 10.98
C GLY A 43 13.89 -0.40 10.21
N VAL A 44 12.96 0.30 10.85
CA VAL A 44 11.66 0.64 10.26
C VAL A 44 11.32 2.10 10.52
N LEU A 45 10.47 2.69 9.69
CA LEU A 45 9.82 3.95 10.03
C LEU A 45 8.81 3.75 11.16
N ASP A 46 8.67 4.75 12.03
CA ASP A 46 7.57 4.82 12.98
C ASP A 46 6.25 5.09 12.27
N GLY A 47 5.21 4.40 12.71
CA GLY A 47 3.84 4.54 12.23
C GLY A 47 2.86 4.32 13.38
N ASP A 48 1.59 4.64 13.15
CA ASP A 48 0.57 4.60 14.20
C ASP A 48 0.39 3.20 14.82
N GLU A 49 0.55 2.15 14.00
CA GLU A 49 0.42 0.76 14.40
C GLU A 49 1.62 -0.04 13.87
N ARG A 50 2.44 -0.59 14.79
CA ARG A 50 3.57 -1.46 14.44
C ARG A 50 3.21 -2.93 14.71
N PRO A 51 3.40 -3.85 13.75
CA PRO A 51 3.23 -5.28 14.00
C PRO A 51 4.10 -5.76 15.16
N ALA A 52 3.56 -6.62 16.03
CA ALA A 52 4.28 -7.13 17.20
C ALA A 52 5.60 -7.83 16.83
N ALA A 53 5.64 -8.51 15.67
CA ALA A 53 6.84 -9.14 15.13
C ALA A 53 8.00 -8.16 14.90
N LEU A 54 7.71 -6.87 14.68
CA LEU A 54 8.70 -5.82 14.40
C LEU A 54 8.94 -4.90 15.60
N ALA A 55 8.30 -5.16 16.75
CA ALA A 55 8.39 -4.28 17.93
C ALA A 55 9.81 -4.10 18.48
N HIS A 56 10.68 -5.09 18.24
CA HIS A 56 12.07 -5.09 18.67
C HIS A 56 13.01 -4.28 17.76
N LEU A 57 12.56 -3.90 16.56
CA LEU A 57 13.38 -3.17 15.61
C LEU A 57 13.49 -1.68 15.97
N PRO A 58 14.66 -1.05 15.78
CA PRO A 58 14.82 0.37 16.00
C PRO A 58 14.02 1.17 14.96
N THR A 59 13.47 2.31 15.41
CA THR A 59 12.88 3.30 14.50
C THR A 59 13.98 4.19 13.91
N VAL A 60 13.86 4.53 12.62
CA VAL A 60 14.72 5.49 11.91
C VAL A 60 14.04 6.85 11.68
N GLY A 61 13.00 7.15 12.45
CA GLY A 61 12.23 8.40 12.37
C GLY A 61 10.77 8.15 12.03
N ARG A 62 10.06 9.19 11.61
CA ARG A 62 8.63 9.12 11.22
C ARG A 62 8.41 9.78 9.87
N TYR A 63 7.22 9.65 9.31
CA TYR A 63 6.89 10.25 8.01
C TYR A 63 7.21 11.76 8.00
N GLY A 64 7.98 12.21 7.01
CA GLY A 64 8.45 13.59 6.89
C GLY A 64 9.59 14.00 7.83
N GLN A 65 10.01 13.14 8.75
CA GLN A 65 11.08 13.40 9.74
C GLN A 65 11.99 12.17 9.88
N LEU A 66 12.81 11.94 8.86
CA LEU A 66 13.77 10.84 8.82
C LEU A 66 15.04 11.18 9.62
N GLU A 67 15.46 10.28 10.51
CA GLU A 67 16.69 10.42 11.29
C GLU A 67 17.88 9.82 10.52
N PHE A 68 18.49 10.63 9.65
CA PHE A 68 19.50 10.17 8.70
C PHE A 68 20.73 9.52 9.36
N GLU A 69 21.22 10.09 10.46
CA GLU A 69 22.38 9.54 11.18
C GLU A 69 22.09 8.15 11.74
N ARG A 70 20.91 7.96 12.34
CA ARG A 70 20.48 6.67 12.88
C ARG A 70 20.32 5.65 11.76
N LEU A 71 19.73 6.05 10.64
CA LEU A 71 19.60 5.20 9.46
C LEU A 71 20.98 4.71 8.98
N LEU A 72 21.98 5.59 8.90
CA LEU A 72 23.33 5.22 8.45
C LEU A 72 24.07 4.33 9.47
N GLN A 73 23.86 4.53 10.77
CA GLN A 73 24.44 3.68 11.82
C GLN A 73 23.99 2.22 11.72
N LEU A 74 22.82 1.97 11.13
CA LEU A 74 22.31 0.62 10.88
C LEU A 74 22.97 -0.04 9.66
N ALA A 75 23.83 0.66 8.91
CA ALA A 75 24.54 0.13 7.75
C ALA A 75 23.64 -0.70 6.81
N PRO A 76 22.56 -0.10 6.24
CA PRO A 76 21.67 -0.81 5.33
C PRO A 76 22.34 -1.05 3.97
N ASP A 77 22.03 -2.20 3.39
CA ASP A 77 22.37 -2.51 1.99
C ASP A 77 21.22 -2.07 1.06
N LEU A 78 19.99 -2.13 1.56
CA LEU A 78 18.77 -1.81 0.83
C LEU A 78 17.82 -0.98 1.67
N ILE A 79 17.19 0.02 1.05
CA ILE A 79 16.09 0.78 1.66
C ILE A 79 14.85 0.69 0.77
N LEU A 80 13.76 0.19 1.35
CA LEU A 80 12.44 0.17 0.72
C LEU A 80 11.75 1.51 1.00
N ILE A 81 11.35 2.22 -0.06
CA ILE A 81 10.77 3.56 0.04
C ILE A 81 9.43 3.66 -0.69
N ALA A 82 8.45 4.26 -0.02
CA ALA A 82 7.22 4.71 -0.65
C ALA A 82 7.43 6.10 -1.30
N PRO A 83 6.65 6.47 -2.32
CA PRO A 83 6.69 7.81 -2.91
C PRO A 83 6.55 8.91 -1.86
N GLY A 84 7.33 9.98 -2.01
CA GLY A 84 7.28 11.13 -1.11
C GLY A 84 7.83 10.91 0.31
N SER A 85 8.12 9.66 0.71
CA SER A 85 8.66 9.36 2.06
C SER A 85 10.06 9.94 2.30
N VAL A 86 10.88 10.02 1.24
CA VAL A 86 12.24 10.58 1.28
C VAL A 86 12.41 11.61 0.17
N PRO A 87 12.83 12.85 0.46
CA PRO A 87 13.08 13.88 -0.56
C PRO A 87 14.13 13.44 -1.60
N PRO A 88 14.01 13.84 -2.88
CA PRO A 88 14.94 13.42 -3.93
C PRO A 88 16.42 13.70 -3.64
N ALA A 89 16.73 14.83 -2.99
CA ALA A 89 18.10 15.16 -2.59
C ALA A 89 18.68 14.16 -1.58
N GLN A 90 17.89 13.72 -0.60
CA GLN A 90 18.33 12.73 0.38
C GLN A 90 18.45 11.34 -0.25
N GLN A 91 17.56 10.98 -1.19
CA GLN A 91 17.71 9.75 -1.98
C GLN A 91 19.03 9.73 -2.78
N ALA A 92 19.40 10.85 -3.41
CA ALA A 92 20.66 10.96 -4.13
C ALA A 92 21.87 10.80 -3.20
N GLN A 93 21.81 11.36 -1.99
CA GLN A 93 22.84 11.20 -0.98
C GLN A 93 22.99 9.72 -0.56
N LEU A 94 21.89 9.01 -0.29
CA LEU A 94 21.91 7.58 0.07
C LEU A 94 22.53 6.72 -1.05
N ARG A 95 22.14 6.95 -2.30
CA ARG A 95 22.76 6.26 -3.45
C ARG A 95 24.25 6.58 -3.59
N GLY A 96 24.65 7.82 -3.33
CA GLY A 96 26.06 8.25 -3.33
C GLY A 96 26.90 7.57 -2.25
N LEU A 97 26.27 7.07 -1.18
CA LEU A 97 26.90 6.25 -0.14
C LEU A 97 26.90 4.75 -0.50
N GLY A 98 26.42 4.37 -1.68
CA GLY A 98 26.37 2.98 -2.15
C GLY A 98 25.18 2.18 -1.61
N ILE A 99 24.17 2.85 -1.04
CA ILE A 99 22.97 2.19 -0.51
C ILE A 99 21.93 2.07 -1.63
N ASP A 100 21.44 0.86 -1.88
CA ASP A 100 20.39 0.63 -2.86
C ASP A 100 19.04 1.13 -2.36
N LEU A 101 18.27 1.74 -3.26
CA LEU A 101 16.91 2.20 -2.97
C LEU A 101 15.92 1.49 -3.89
N LEU A 102 14.92 0.84 -3.31
CA LEU A 102 13.78 0.29 -4.05
C LEU A 102 12.54 1.14 -3.78
N ILE A 103 12.12 1.89 -4.80
CA ILE A 103 10.87 2.68 -4.76
C ILE A 103 9.72 1.77 -5.13
N VAL A 104 8.70 1.71 -4.28
CA VAL A 104 7.52 0.86 -4.46
C VAL A 104 6.26 1.73 -4.51
N GLU A 105 5.69 1.88 -5.71
CA GLU A 105 4.53 2.73 -6.01
C GLU A 105 3.49 1.98 -6.85
N PRO A 106 2.78 0.99 -6.28
CA PRO A 106 1.66 0.38 -6.98
C PRO A 106 0.51 1.38 -7.07
N GLN A 107 0.12 1.73 -8.29
CA GLN A 107 -1.05 2.57 -8.58
C GLN A 107 -2.29 1.74 -8.88
N ARG A 108 -2.09 0.44 -9.14
CA ARG A 108 -3.12 -0.54 -9.50
C ARG A 108 -2.92 -1.83 -8.69
N LEU A 109 -4.00 -2.59 -8.48
CA LEU A 109 -3.94 -3.80 -7.64
C LEU A 109 -3.06 -4.90 -8.27
N ASP A 110 -3.00 -5.00 -9.59
CA ASP A 110 -2.09 -5.88 -10.30
C ASP A 110 -0.61 -5.49 -10.06
N GLN A 111 -0.30 -4.19 -10.10
CA GLN A 111 1.02 -3.67 -9.79
C GLN A 111 1.43 -3.92 -8.33
N LEU A 112 0.48 -4.05 -7.40
CA LEU A 112 0.78 -4.47 -6.03
C LEU A 112 1.24 -5.94 -6.00
N GLY A 113 0.63 -6.81 -6.80
CA GLY A 113 1.12 -8.18 -7.03
C GLY A 113 2.54 -8.18 -7.61
N ASP A 114 2.81 -7.35 -8.62
CA ASP A 114 4.14 -7.19 -9.21
C ASP A 114 5.16 -6.67 -8.18
N ALA A 115 4.75 -5.79 -7.28
CA ALA A 115 5.59 -5.30 -6.19
C ALA A 115 6.02 -6.43 -5.24
N PHE A 116 5.12 -7.38 -4.93
CA PHE A 116 5.48 -8.55 -4.12
C PHE A 116 6.56 -9.40 -4.81
N VAL A 117 6.42 -9.63 -6.11
CA VAL A 117 7.42 -10.37 -6.91
C VAL A 117 8.75 -9.60 -6.96
N GLY A 118 8.69 -8.29 -7.19
CA GLY A 118 9.86 -7.42 -7.29
C GLY A 118 10.65 -7.35 -5.98
N ILE A 119 9.97 -7.14 -4.86
CA ILE A 119 10.58 -7.12 -3.52
C ILE A 119 11.14 -8.51 -3.20
N GLY A 120 10.35 -9.58 -3.40
CA GLY A 120 10.79 -10.96 -3.18
C GLY A 120 12.08 -11.28 -3.93
N LYS A 121 12.17 -10.94 -5.22
CA LYS A 121 13.41 -11.10 -6.01
C LYS A 121 14.56 -10.28 -5.42
N ARG A 122 14.32 -9.03 -5.05
CA ARG A 122 15.36 -8.13 -4.54
C ARG A 122 15.97 -8.64 -3.24
N ILE A 123 15.16 -9.21 -2.34
CA ILE A 123 15.61 -9.67 -1.01
C ILE A 123 16.01 -11.16 -0.99
N GLY A 124 16.13 -11.81 -2.15
CA GLY A 124 16.49 -13.23 -2.23
C GLY A 124 15.41 -14.18 -1.72
N ARG A 125 14.13 -13.84 -1.93
CA ARG A 125 12.91 -14.61 -1.62
C ARG A 125 11.95 -14.65 -2.83
N PRO A 126 12.40 -15.06 -4.04
CA PRO A 126 11.59 -14.97 -5.25
C PRO A 126 10.33 -15.85 -5.21
N GLU A 127 10.45 -17.07 -4.67
CA GLU A 127 9.31 -18.01 -4.57
C GLU A 127 8.21 -17.46 -3.65
N GLN A 128 8.59 -16.83 -2.53
CA GLN A 128 7.64 -16.18 -1.62
C GLN A 128 6.91 -15.01 -2.31
N GLY A 129 7.64 -14.23 -3.12
CA GLY A 129 7.04 -13.14 -3.91
C GLY A 129 6.02 -13.63 -4.93
N GLU A 130 6.35 -14.69 -5.68
CA GLU A 130 5.45 -15.30 -6.66
C GLU A 130 4.22 -15.93 -6.00
N GLN A 131 4.42 -16.65 -4.89
CA GLN A 131 3.32 -17.24 -4.13
C GLN A 131 2.38 -16.16 -3.60
N LEU A 132 2.92 -15.11 -2.97
CA LEU A 132 2.11 -14.03 -2.40
C LEU A 132 1.32 -13.29 -3.48
N ALA A 133 1.91 -13.02 -4.64
CA ALA A 133 1.23 -12.42 -5.78
C ALA A 133 0.09 -13.31 -6.31
N SER A 134 0.33 -14.62 -6.42
CA SER A 134 -0.69 -15.58 -6.86
C SER A 134 -1.86 -15.68 -5.89
N GLU A 135 -1.59 -15.78 -4.59
CA GLU A 135 -2.62 -15.79 -3.53
C GLU A 135 -3.44 -14.49 -3.54
N PHE A 136 -2.76 -13.35 -3.69
CA PHE A 136 -3.40 -12.05 -3.73
C PHE A 136 -4.32 -11.90 -4.94
N GLN A 137 -3.84 -12.26 -6.13
CA GLN A 137 -4.62 -12.20 -7.35
C GLN A 137 -5.83 -13.14 -7.31
N GLY A 138 -5.65 -14.37 -6.82
CA GLY A 138 -6.74 -15.34 -6.65
C GLY A 138 -7.84 -14.85 -5.71
N ALA A 139 -7.46 -14.22 -4.59
CA ALA A 139 -8.42 -13.63 -3.65
C ALA A 139 -9.19 -12.44 -4.28
N LEU A 140 -8.51 -11.57 -5.03
CA LEU A 140 -9.17 -10.47 -5.74
C LEU A 140 -10.16 -10.98 -6.78
N ASP A 141 -9.83 -12.04 -7.52
CA ASP A 141 -10.71 -12.60 -8.52
C ASP A 141 -11.95 -13.25 -7.90
N ALA A 142 -11.80 -13.91 -6.75
CA ALA A 142 -12.92 -14.43 -5.98
C ALA A 142 -13.87 -13.30 -5.53
N LEU A 143 -13.32 -12.18 -5.03
CA LEU A 143 -14.11 -11.01 -4.65
C LEU A 143 -14.83 -10.37 -5.85
N ARG A 144 -14.13 -10.18 -6.97
CA ARG A 144 -14.71 -9.66 -8.22
C ARG A 144 -15.88 -10.50 -8.70
N GLN A 145 -15.76 -11.83 -8.63
CA GLN A 145 -16.83 -12.74 -9.01
C GLN A 145 -18.03 -12.64 -8.05
N ARG A 146 -17.76 -12.62 -6.75
CA ARG A 146 -18.78 -12.57 -5.69
C ARG A 146 -19.58 -11.27 -5.70
N TYR A 147 -18.93 -10.14 -5.91
CA TYR A 147 -19.53 -8.80 -5.82
C TYR A 147 -19.79 -8.14 -7.18
N ARG A 148 -19.76 -8.92 -8.27
CA ARG A 148 -20.02 -8.42 -9.63
C ARG A 148 -21.41 -7.78 -9.73
N ARG A 149 -21.46 -6.55 -10.24
CA ARG A 149 -22.72 -5.85 -10.58
C ARG A 149 -22.88 -5.73 -12.09
N LYS A 150 -24.13 -5.85 -12.57
CA LYS A 150 -24.45 -5.60 -13.99
C LYS A 150 -24.29 -4.12 -14.35
N GLN A 151 -24.65 -3.25 -13.41
CA GLN A 151 -24.43 -1.81 -13.48
C GLN A 151 -23.58 -1.42 -12.28
N PRO A 152 -22.35 -0.91 -12.49
CA PRO A 152 -21.51 -0.48 -11.39
C PRO A 152 -22.11 0.70 -10.63
N LEU A 153 -21.98 0.69 -9.30
CA LEU A 153 -22.31 1.85 -8.47
C LEU A 153 -21.29 2.96 -8.71
N SER A 154 -21.76 4.18 -8.86
CA SER A 154 -20.90 5.36 -8.88
C SER A 154 -20.58 5.82 -7.45
N VAL A 155 -19.29 5.88 -7.11
CA VAL A 155 -18.84 6.16 -5.74
C VAL A 155 -18.01 7.43 -5.71
N PHE A 156 -18.42 8.38 -4.88
CA PHE A 156 -17.58 9.50 -4.49
C PHE A 156 -16.80 9.11 -3.23
N TYR A 157 -15.46 9.12 -3.30
CA TYR A 157 -14.59 8.86 -2.16
C TYR A 157 -13.97 10.17 -1.69
N GLN A 158 -14.43 10.68 -0.55
CA GLN A 158 -13.93 11.91 0.07
C GLN A 158 -12.65 11.61 0.85
N VAL A 159 -11.51 12.06 0.31
CA VAL A 159 -10.20 11.96 0.96
C VAL A 159 -10.03 13.05 2.03
N TRP A 160 -10.52 14.26 1.75
CA TRP A 160 -10.40 15.39 2.67
C TRP A 160 -11.57 16.34 2.51
N HIS A 161 -12.02 16.95 3.61
CA HIS A 161 -13.22 17.80 3.62
C HIS A 161 -12.96 19.23 3.13
N GLN A 162 -11.85 19.87 3.55
CA GLN A 162 -11.60 21.27 3.25
C GLN A 162 -10.10 21.60 3.02
N PRO A 163 -9.70 21.95 1.79
CA PRO A 163 -10.52 21.92 0.58
C PRO A 163 -10.96 20.49 0.21
N LEU A 164 -12.05 20.33 -0.54
CA LEU A 164 -12.61 19.02 -0.83
C LEU A 164 -11.73 18.24 -1.82
N TYR A 165 -11.17 17.12 -1.38
CA TYR A 165 -10.36 16.21 -2.21
C TYR A 165 -11.05 14.87 -2.39
N THR A 166 -10.88 14.29 -3.58
CA THR A 166 -11.29 12.93 -3.92
C THR A 166 -10.09 12.12 -4.39
N ILE A 167 -10.31 10.86 -4.74
CA ILE A 167 -9.37 10.07 -5.56
C ILE A 167 -9.64 10.30 -7.05
N GLY A 168 -8.60 10.45 -7.85
CA GLY A 168 -8.69 10.49 -9.31
C GLY A 168 -8.55 9.11 -9.95
N GLY A 169 -8.22 9.08 -11.23
CA GLY A 169 -7.88 7.86 -11.96
C GLY A 169 -6.56 7.24 -11.50
N GLN A 170 -6.38 5.95 -11.81
CA GLN A 170 -5.14 5.18 -11.54
C GLN A 170 -4.73 5.20 -10.06
N GLN A 171 -5.65 4.83 -9.17
CA GLN A 171 -5.39 4.68 -7.74
C GLN A 171 -5.86 3.32 -7.25
N LEU A 172 -5.15 2.73 -6.28
CA LEU A 172 -5.50 1.44 -5.69
C LEU A 172 -6.91 1.41 -5.11
N ILE A 173 -7.36 2.51 -4.50
CA ILE A 173 -8.72 2.64 -3.96
C ILE A 173 -9.74 2.59 -5.10
N GLY A 174 -9.43 3.17 -6.27
CA GLY A 174 -10.27 3.06 -7.46
C GLY A 174 -10.43 1.60 -7.91
N ASP A 175 -9.35 0.81 -7.90
CA ASP A 175 -9.41 -0.62 -8.20
C ASP A 175 -10.15 -1.42 -7.12
N ALA A 176 -10.00 -1.07 -5.85
CA ALA A 176 -10.76 -1.67 -4.76
C ALA A 176 -12.27 -1.48 -4.95
N LEU A 177 -12.70 -0.28 -5.38
CA LEU A 177 -14.10 -0.03 -5.75
C LEU A 177 -14.54 -0.92 -6.91
N GLN A 178 -13.71 -1.09 -7.94
CA GLN A 178 -13.98 -1.98 -9.07
C GLN A 178 -14.14 -3.45 -8.65
N VAL A 179 -13.30 -3.93 -7.72
CA VAL A 179 -13.43 -5.28 -7.15
C VAL A 179 -14.81 -5.48 -6.51
N CYS A 180 -15.34 -4.44 -5.86
CA CYS A 180 -16.65 -4.46 -5.23
C CYS A 180 -17.82 -4.11 -6.16
N GLY A 181 -17.60 -4.13 -7.48
CA GLY A 181 -18.62 -3.85 -8.49
C GLY A 181 -19.01 -2.38 -8.58
N ALA A 182 -18.12 -1.46 -8.21
CA ALA A 182 -18.32 -0.02 -8.25
C ALA A 182 -17.32 0.68 -9.18
N ARG A 183 -17.55 1.96 -9.47
CA ARG A 183 -16.62 2.82 -10.21
C ARG A 183 -16.35 4.08 -9.40
N ASN A 184 -15.13 4.57 -9.45
CA ASN A 184 -14.79 5.89 -8.93
C ASN A 184 -15.51 6.95 -9.78
N LEU A 185 -16.24 7.86 -9.13
CA LEU A 185 -16.99 8.94 -9.79
C LEU A 185 -16.09 9.92 -10.55
N PHE A 186 -14.82 10.04 -10.14
CA PHE A 186 -13.83 10.95 -10.69
C PHE A 186 -12.63 10.22 -11.34
N ASP A 187 -12.88 9.05 -11.93
CA ASP A 187 -11.86 8.25 -12.61
C ASP A 187 -11.25 8.93 -13.86
N ASP A 188 -11.94 9.94 -14.39
CA ASP A 188 -11.51 10.79 -15.51
C ASP A 188 -10.43 11.82 -15.14
N LEU A 189 -10.25 12.12 -13.85
CA LEU A 189 -9.28 13.10 -13.40
C LEU A 189 -7.87 12.49 -13.31
N PRO A 190 -6.84 13.13 -13.91
CA PRO A 190 -5.50 12.53 -13.98
C PRO A 190 -4.67 12.68 -12.71
N GLN A 191 -5.03 13.61 -11.81
CA GLN A 191 -4.32 13.76 -10.54
C GLN A 191 -4.68 12.62 -9.58
N PRO A 192 -3.74 12.06 -8.80
CA PRO A 192 -4.04 11.04 -7.79
C PRO A 192 -5.09 11.47 -6.76
N ALA A 193 -4.96 12.71 -6.26
CA ALA A 193 -5.88 13.33 -5.32
C ALA A 193 -6.30 14.72 -5.82
N PRO A 194 -7.27 14.83 -6.75
CA PRO A 194 -7.72 16.11 -7.27
C PRO A 194 -8.60 16.82 -6.25
N GLN A 195 -8.45 18.15 -6.19
CA GLN A 195 -9.42 19.00 -5.52
C GLN A 195 -10.66 19.13 -6.41
N VAL A 196 -11.84 18.93 -5.84
CA VAL A 196 -13.14 19.07 -6.55
C VAL A 196 -14.03 20.04 -5.78
N SER A 197 -15.06 20.58 -6.43
CA SER A 197 -16.06 21.39 -5.75
C SER A 197 -17.26 20.54 -5.33
N VAL A 198 -18.04 21.02 -4.35
CA VAL A 198 -19.28 20.35 -3.96
C VAL A 198 -20.25 20.29 -5.14
N GLU A 199 -20.34 21.36 -5.94
CA GLU A 199 -21.18 21.42 -7.15
C GLU A 199 -20.82 20.34 -8.16
N ALA A 200 -19.52 20.02 -8.31
CA ALA A 200 -19.08 18.92 -9.18
C ALA A 200 -19.60 17.56 -8.69
N VAL A 201 -19.64 17.33 -7.36
CA VAL A 201 -20.21 16.12 -6.77
C VAL A 201 -21.73 16.08 -6.97
N LEU A 202 -22.42 17.21 -6.75
CA LEU A 202 -23.86 17.32 -6.97
C LEU A 202 -24.26 17.08 -8.42
N ALA A 203 -23.49 17.59 -9.37
CA ALA A 203 -23.74 17.42 -10.80
C ALA A 203 -23.56 15.98 -11.28
N ARG A 204 -22.67 15.22 -10.63
CA ARG A 204 -22.40 13.81 -10.97
C ARG A 204 -23.27 12.82 -10.18
N ASP A 205 -23.99 13.28 -9.15
CA ASP A 205 -25.00 12.55 -8.34
C ASP A 205 -24.61 11.09 -7.98
N PRO A 206 -23.62 10.88 -7.08
CA PRO A 206 -23.14 9.54 -6.74
C PRO A 206 -24.22 8.66 -6.11
N ASP A 207 -24.14 7.36 -6.39
CA ASP A 207 -24.93 6.33 -5.70
C ASP A 207 -24.47 6.15 -4.25
N VAL A 208 -23.16 6.27 -3.99
CA VAL A 208 -22.57 6.11 -2.65
C VAL A 208 -21.54 7.21 -2.39
N ILE A 209 -21.51 7.72 -1.16
CA ILE A 209 -20.44 8.58 -0.65
C ILE A 209 -19.67 7.82 0.43
N LEU A 210 -18.35 7.72 0.26
CA LEU A 210 -17.42 7.16 1.22
C LEU A 210 -16.48 8.24 1.75
N GLY A 211 -16.01 8.12 2.99
CA GLY A 211 -15.01 9.01 3.57
C GLY A 211 -14.44 8.52 4.89
N GLY A 212 -13.54 9.29 5.50
CA GLY A 212 -12.78 8.86 6.68
C GLY A 212 -13.62 8.63 7.95
N SER A 213 -14.69 9.40 8.15
CA SER A 213 -15.59 9.24 9.31
C SER A 213 -17.02 9.72 9.04
N ASN A 214 -17.99 9.18 9.80
CA ASN A 214 -19.38 9.62 9.71
C ASN A 214 -19.55 11.10 10.11
N ALA A 215 -18.71 11.61 11.01
CA ALA A 215 -18.74 13.01 11.44
C ALA A 215 -18.40 13.96 10.28
N GLU A 216 -17.33 13.68 9.53
CA GLU A 216 -16.96 14.44 8.34
C GLU A 216 -18.04 14.40 7.26
N LEU A 217 -18.67 13.24 7.09
CA LEU A 217 -19.67 13.01 6.07
C LEU A 217 -21.07 13.58 6.39
N THR A 218 -21.31 13.99 7.63
CA THR A 218 -22.61 14.55 8.05
C THR A 218 -22.97 15.82 7.26
N THR A 219 -21.96 16.55 6.76
CA THR A 219 -22.15 17.75 5.94
C THR A 219 -22.92 17.48 4.64
N TRP A 220 -22.86 16.26 4.09
CA TRP A 220 -23.63 15.89 2.88
C TRP A 220 -25.15 15.91 3.08
N GLN A 221 -25.63 15.88 4.33
CA GLN A 221 -27.06 15.99 4.65
C GLN A 221 -27.66 17.34 4.22
N ALA A 222 -26.85 18.35 3.94
CA ALA A 222 -27.30 19.63 3.37
C ALA A 222 -27.88 19.48 1.96
N TRP A 223 -27.63 18.37 1.26
CA TRP A 223 -28.14 18.10 -0.09
C TRP A 223 -28.99 16.82 -0.11
N PRO A 224 -30.20 16.83 0.46
CA PRO A 224 -31.08 15.67 0.53
C PRO A 224 -31.56 15.18 -0.85
N GLN A 225 -31.31 15.93 -1.92
CA GLN A 225 -31.56 15.54 -3.30
C GLN A 225 -30.45 14.66 -3.91
N LEU A 226 -29.33 14.44 -3.25
CA LEU A 226 -28.32 13.49 -3.73
C LEU A 226 -28.84 12.06 -3.61
N HIS A 227 -28.53 11.21 -4.59
CA HIS A 227 -28.93 9.82 -4.59
C HIS A 227 -28.39 9.06 -3.37
N ALA A 228 -27.10 9.20 -3.08
CA ALA A 228 -26.47 8.65 -1.89
C ALA A 228 -27.17 9.10 -0.59
N VAL A 229 -27.51 10.39 -0.47
CA VAL A 229 -28.14 10.94 0.74
C VAL A 229 -29.57 10.42 0.90
N ARG A 230 -30.40 10.46 -0.16
CA ARG A 230 -31.78 9.93 -0.15
C ARG A 230 -31.85 8.47 0.28
N ARG A 231 -30.85 7.67 -0.10
CA ARG A 231 -30.79 6.24 0.20
C ARG A 231 -30.03 5.90 1.48
N GLY A 232 -29.51 6.89 2.19
CA GLY A 232 -28.68 6.66 3.37
C GLY A 232 -27.37 5.93 3.07
N GLN A 233 -26.84 6.11 1.85
CA GLN A 233 -25.60 5.49 1.33
C GLN A 233 -24.41 6.45 1.47
N VAL A 234 -24.29 7.04 2.65
CA VAL A 234 -23.19 7.94 3.04
C VAL A 234 -22.49 7.31 4.24
N TRP A 235 -21.33 6.71 4.01
CA TRP A 235 -20.71 5.79 4.99
C TRP A 235 -19.24 6.09 5.21
N ALA A 236 -18.79 5.94 6.45
CA ALA A 236 -17.37 5.84 6.73
C ALA A 236 -16.78 4.58 6.04
N VAL A 237 -15.55 4.71 5.56
CA VAL A 237 -14.75 3.58 5.11
C VAL A 237 -14.59 2.59 6.27
N PRO A 238 -14.90 1.30 6.08
CA PRO A 238 -14.97 0.35 7.20
C PRO A 238 -13.58 -0.03 7.72
N ASP A 239 -12.53 0.20 6.92
CA ASP A 239 -11.18 -0.20 7.27
C ASP A 239 -10.10 0.69 6.63
N LYS A 240 -9.20 1.22 7.48
CA LYS A 240 -8.08 2.07 7.04
C LYS A 240 -7.01 1.33 6.22
N GLY A 241 -7.02 0.00 6.23
CA GLY A 241 -6.18 -0.85 5.40
C GLY A 241 -6.39 -0.66 3.90
N LEU A 242 -7.48 -0.02 3.45
CA LEU A 242 -7.65 0.38 2.05
C LEU A 242 -6.56 1.35 1.56
N GLU A 243 -5.92 2.08 2.48
CA GLU A 243 -4.87 3.05 2.18
C GLU A 243 -3.47 2.46 2.41
N ARG A 244 -3.38 1.17 2.78
CA ARG A 244 -2.13 0.45 3.05
C ARG A 244 -1.86 -0.54 1.91
N PRO A 245 -0.96 -0.24 0.95
CA PRO A 245 -0.67 -1.12 -0.18
C PRO A 245 0.17 -2.33 0.26
N SER A 246 -0.47 -3.31 0.90
CA SER A 246 0.08 -4.58 1.38
C SER A 246 -0.96 -5.69 1.22
N ARG A 247 -0.63 -6.93 1.64
CA ARG A 247 -1.61 -8.03 1.65
C ARG A 247 -2.85 -7.69 2.49
N GLN A 248 -2.71 -6.86 3.54
CA GLN A 248 -3.83 -6.47 4.40
C GLN A 248 -4.96 -5.75 3.66
N MET A 249 -4.63 -5.11 2.53
CA MET A 249 -5.62 -4.45 1.68
C MET A 249 -6.73 -5.41 1.23
N LEU A 250 -6.46 -6.71 1.07
CA LEU A 250 -7.50 -7.70 0.72
C LEU A 250 -8.64 -7.74 1.74
N GLY A 251 -8.31 -7.78 3.03
CA GLY A 251 -9.33 -7.81 4.08
C GLY A 251 -10.13 -6.50 4.13
N ALA A 252 -9.47 -5.36 3.87
CA ALA A 252 -10.12 -4.06 3.79
C ALA A 252 -11.06 -3.96 2.57
N ILE A 253 -10.65 -4.52 1.41
CA ILE A 253 -11.48 -4.62 0.20
C ILE A 253 -12.70 -5.52 0.47
N GLU A 254 -12.53 -6.66 1.13
CA GLU A 254 -13.66 -7.54 1.44
C GLU A 254 -14.70 -6.82 2.32
N ARG A 255 -14.27 -6.13 3.39
CA ARG A 255 -15.16 -5.32 4.24
C ARG A 255 -15.85 -4.19 3.48
N LEU A 256 -15.13 -3.54 2.55
CA LEU A 256 -15.70 -2.54 1.66
C LEU A 256 -16.79 -3.14 0.77
N CYS A 257 -16.53 -4.32 0.19
CA CYS A 257 -17.49 -5.01 -0.67
C CYS A 257 -18.73 -5.45 0.12
N GLU A 258 -18.56 -5.93 1.35
CA GLU A 258 -19.66 -6.29 2.25
C GLU A 258 -20.53 -5.07 2.58
N LEU A 259 -19.92 -3.94 2.93
CA LEU A 259 -20.62 -2.67 3.16
C LEU A 259 -21.45 -2.27 1.93
N MET A 260 -20.87 -2.36 0.73
CA MET A 260 -21.53 -1.97 -0.50
C MET A 260 -22.46 -3.04 -1.08
N ALA A 261 -22.52 -4.26 -0.53
CA ALA A 261 -23.32 -5.35 -1.11
C ALA A 261 -24.82 -5.02 -1.17
N GLY A 262 -25.34 -4.32 -0.15
CA GLY A 262 -26.75 -3.91 -0.07
C GLY A 262 -27.07 -2.62 -0.84
N ALA A 263 -26.06 -1.90 -1.32
CA ALA A 263 -26.25 -0.62 -1.98
C ALA A 263 -26.98 -0.77 -3.32
N ARG A 264 -27.75 0.25 -3.69
CA ARG A 264 -28.58 0.28 -4.89
C ARG A 264 -28.41 1.58 -5.65
#